data_AF-A0A933F2L8-F1
#
_entry.id   AF-A0A933F2L8-F1
#
_cell.length_a   1.000
_cell.length_b   1.000
_cell.length_c   1.000
_cell.angle_alpha   90.00
_cell.angle_beta   90.00
_cell.angle_gamma   90.00
#
_symmetry.space_group_name_H-M   'P 1'
#
loop_
_entity.id
_entity.type
_entity.pdbx_description
1 polymer ?
#
loop_
_entity_poly.entity_id
_entity_poly.type
_entity_poly.pdbx_seq_one_letter_code
_entity_poly.pdbx_strand_id
1 'polypeptide(L)'
;MARKKVIDELTVVKLLKQAKRELDDPIEVNRLLREVAKFYDPMTGKAMIDGASRAQVMALIERGERAEALAAIDQYIENYQKRVEPDSSQTPPPEQHPLPTA
;
A
#
# COMPACT_ATOMS: atom_id res chain seq x y z
N MET A 1 -18.00 9.74 16.67
CA MET A 1 -17.46 8.53 16.01
C MET A 1 -16.65 8.97 14.81
N ALA A 2 -15.36 8.62 14.74
CA ALA A 2 -14.50 9.04 13.62
C ALA A 2 -14.96 8.36 12.33
N ARG A 3 -15.31 9.16 11.31
CA ARG A 3 -15.53 8.64 9.95
C ARG A 3 -14.22 8.00 9.48
N LYS A 4 -14.19 6.66 9.39
CA LYS A 4 -13.06 5.95 8.77
C LYS A 4 -12.99 6.41 7.31
N LYS A 5 -11.85 6.97 6.90
CA LYS A 5 -11.63 7.31 5.49
C LYS A 5 -11.60 6.00 4.70
N VAL A 6 -12.62 5.81 3.86
CA VAL A 6 -12.67 4.72 2.88
C VAL A 6 -11.50 4.90 1.91
N ILE A 7 -10.98 3.77 1.42
CA ILE A 7 -9.74 3.67 0.64
C ILE A 7 -9.54 4.79 -0.38
N ASP A 8 -8.32 5.33 -0.37
CA ASP A 8 -7.72 6.05 -1.49
C ASP A 8 -6.31 5.49 -1.69
N GLU A 9 -6.23 4.32 -2.34
CA GLU A 9 -4.98 3.59 -2.58
C GLU A 9 -3.97 4.44 -3.35
N LEU A 10 -4.44 5.33 -4.24
CA LEU A 10 -3.58 6.27 -4.94
C LEU A 10 -2.92 7.26 -3.97
N THR A 11 -3.68 7.77 -2.99
CA THR A 11 -3.13 8.62 -1.92
C THR A 11 -2.15 7.85 -1.04
N VAL A 12 -2.45 6.60 -0.69
CA VAL A 12 -1.53 5.73 0.08
C VAL A 12 -0.21 5.55 -0.67
N VAL A 13 -0.25 5.21 -1.96
CA VAL A 13 0.95 5.06 -2.80
C VAL A 13 1.75 6.36 -2.89
N LYS A 14 1.07 7.52 -3.02
CA LYS A 14 1.75 8.83 -3.04
C LYS A 14 2.48 9.12 -1.73
N LEU A 15 1.83 8.87 -0.59
CA LEU A 15 2.44 9.08 0.73
C LEU A 15 3.64 8.15 0.96
N LEU A 16 3.55 6.89 0.55
CA LEU A 16 4.67 5.93 0.65
C LEU A 16 5.83 6.32 -0.27
N LYS A 17 5.56 6.77 -1.50
CA LYS A 17 6.58 7.30 -2.42
C LYS A 17 7.26 8.56 -1.86
N GLN A 18 6.52 9.41 -1.15
CA GLN A 18 7.11 10.54 -0.44
C GLN A 18 8.01 10.06 0.70
N ALA A 19 7.55 9.11 1.53
CA ALA A 19 8.34 8.57 2.64
C ALA A 19 9.66 7.96 2.17
N LYS A 20 9.66 7.30 1.01
CA LYS A 20 10.89 6.79 0.37
C LYS A 20 11.88 7.90 -0.01
N ARG A 21 11.39 9.08 -0.42
CA ARG A 21 12.26 10.23 -0.77
C ARG A 21 12.85 10.90 0.45
N GLU A 22 12.10 10.93 1.54
CA GLU A 22 12.50 11.54 2.81
C GLU A 22 13.22 10.55 3.75
N LEU A 23 13.78 9.44 3.25
CA LEU A 23 14.42 8.40 4.09
C LEU A 23 15.55 8.93 5.00
N ASP A 24 16.13 10.07 4.65
CA ASP A 24 17.19 10.75 5.42
C ASP A 24 16.63 11.66 6.54
N ASP A 25 15.30 11.85 6.61
CA ASP A 25 14.58 12.53 7.68
C ASP A 25 13.60 11.57 8.39
N PRO A 26 14.04 10.91 9.48
CA PRO A 26 13.20 9.97 10.23
C PRO A 26 11.91 10.60 10.79
N ILE A 27 11.91 11.91 11.06
CA ILE A 27 10.74 12.61 11.60
C ILE A 27 9.66 12.70 10.52
N GLU A 28 10.03 13.11 9.31
CA GLU A 28 9.11 13.19 8.18
C GLU A 28 8.65 11.81 7.72
N VAL A 29 9.53 10.79 7.70
CA VAL A 29 9.11 9.41 7.41
C VAL A 29 8.04 8.95 8.40
N ASN A 30 8.27 9.10 9.71
CA ASN A 30 7.31 8.68 10.72
C ASN A 30 5.97 9.43 10.57
N ARG A 31 6.02 10.73 10.28
CA ARG A 31 4.82 11.53 10.01
C ARG A 31 4.04 10.97 8.82
N LEU A 32 4.70 10.69 7.70
CA LEU A 32 4.07 10.16 6.49
C LEU A 32 3.46 8.77 6.73
N LEU A 33 4.17 7.87 7.42
CA LEU A 33 3.64 6.55 7.78
C LEU A 33 2.43 6.65 8.74
N ARG A 34 2.41 7.64 9.64
CA ARG A 34 1.22 7.93 10.47
C ARG A 34 0.05 8.42 9.65
N GLU A 35 0.27 9.20 8.59
CA GLU A 35 -0.80 9.59 7.66
C GLU A 35 -1.35 8.36 6.92
N VAL A 36 -0.48 7.46 6.44
CA VAL A 36 -0.90 6.19 5.82
C VAL A 36 -1.73 5.33 6.77
N ALA A 37 -1.37 5.27 8.06
CA ALA A 37 -2.10 4.51 9.07
C ALA A 37 -3.53 5.02 9.35
N LYS A 38 -3.92 6.21 8.86
CA LYS A 38 -5.30 6.72 8.96
C LYS A 38 -6.24 6.08 7.94
N PHE A 39 -5.70 5.44 6.91
CA PHE A 39 -6.45 4.72 5.90
C PHE A 39 -6.61 3.26 6.31
N TYR A 40 -7.75 2.67 5.96
CA TYR A 40 -8.08 1.29 6.30
C TYR A 40 -8.33 0.49 5.04
N ASP A 41 -7.80 -0.73 4.99
CA ASP A 41 -8.11 -1.71 3.96
C ASP A 41 -9.55 -2.23 4.20
N PRO A 42 -10.48 -2.14 3.23
CA PRO A 42 -11.86 -2.59 3.35
C PRO A 42 -11.96 -4.12 3.31
N MET A 43 -10.97 -4.82 2.74
CA MET A 43 -10.93 -6.28 2.69
C MET A 43 -10.58 -6.87 4.04
N THR A 44 -9.65 -6.24 4.77
CA THR A 44 -9.16 -6.75 6.06
C THR A 44 -9.70 -5.97 7.27
N GLY A 45 -10.25 -4.78 7.06
CA GLY A 45 -10.67 -3.85 8.10
C GLY A 45 -9.51 -3.24 8.91
N LYS A 46 -8.26 -3.52 8.54
CA LYS A 46 -7.04 -3.08 9.24
C LYS A 46 -6.48 -1.80 8.62
N ALA A 47 -5.63 -1.10 9.37
CA ALA A 47 -4.89 0.03 8.83
C ALA A 47 -4.01 -0.41 7.66
N MET A 48 -3.84 0.45 6.65
CA MET A 48 -3.00 0.15 5.48
C MET A 48 -1.53 -0.09 5.88
N ILE A 49 -1.05 0.65 6.87
CA ILE A 49 0.16 0.29 7.61
C ILE A 49 -0.18 0.23 9.09
N ASP A 50 0.06 -0.92 9.71
CA ASP A 50 -0.20 -1.09 11.13
C ASP A 50 0.95 -0.53 12.00
N GLY A 51 0.72 -0.48 13.31
CA GLY A 51 1.69 0.07 14.25
C GLY A 51 2.99 -0.73 14.31
N ALA A 52 2.92 -2.06 14.14
CA ALA A 52 4.09 -2.94 14.19
C ALA A 52 4.97 -2.73 12.96
N SER A 53 4.36 -2.67 11.78
CA SER A 53 5.04 -2.41 10.50
C SER A 53 5.65 -1.02 10.46
N ARG A 54 4.96 0.00 10.99
CA ARG A 54 5.55 1.34 11.16
C ARG A 54 6.77 1.30 12.07
N ALA A 55 6.66 0.64 13.23
CA ALA A 55 7.76 0.54 14.18
C ALA A 55 8.96 -0.19 13.58
N GLN A 56 8.73 -1.23 12.77
CA GLN A 56 9.78 -1.94 12.05
C GLN A 56 10.52 -1.02 11.07
N VAL A 57 9.80 -0.27 10.23
CA VAL A 57 10.43 0.67 9.27
C VAL A 57 11.25 1.73 10.02
N MET A 58 10.72 2.28 11.11
CA MET A 58 11.44 3.26 11.92
C MET A 58 12.69 2.67 12.57
N ALA A 59 12.63 1.43 13.08
CA ALA A 59 13.79 0.77 13.67
C ALA A 59 14.91 0.53 12.64
N LEU A 60 14.58 0.20 11.40
CA LEU A 60 15.56 0.07 10.30
C LEU A 60 16.24 1.42 10.02
N ILE A 61 15.46 2.51 9.98
CA ILE A 61 15.99 3.87 9.77
C ILE A 61 16.91 4.29 10.92
N GLU A 62 16.49 4.06 12.18
CA GLU A 62 17.28 4.38 13.38
C GLU A 62 18.60 3.61 13.45
N ARG A 63 18.64 2.39 12.90
CA ARG A 63 19.86 1.57 12.81
C ARG A 63 20.76 1.96 11.63
N GLY A 64 20.32 2.86 10.76
CA GLY A 64 21.02 3.20 9.51
C GLY A 64 20.87 2.13 8.42
N GLU A 65 19.96 1.17 8.58
CA GLU A 65 19.66 0.10 7.62
C GLU A 65 18.78 0.63 6.48
N ARG A 66 19.27 1.66 5.78
CA ARG A 66 18.52 2.43 4.76
C ARG A 66 18.03 1.56 3.62
N ALA A 67 18.82 0.57 3.20
CA ALA A 67 18.44 -0.35 2.12
C ALA A 67 17.24 -1.23 2.53
N GLU A 68 17.21 -1.69 3.77
CA GLU A 68 16.13 -2.52 4.30
C GLU A 68 14.86 -1.70 4.53
N ALA A 69 15.00 -0.48 5.07
CA ALA A 69 13.88 0.45 5.20
C ALA A 69 13.25 0.77 3.83
N LEU A 70 14.09 0.98 2.80
CA LEU A 70 13.65 1.23 1.44
C LEU A 70 12.92 0.02 0.85
N ALA A 71 13.47 -1.18 1.02
CA ALA A 71 12.83 -2.42 0.56
C ALA A 71 11.47 -2.65 1.24
N ALA A 72 11.36 -2.38 2.54
CA ALA A 72 10.10 -2.47 3.28
C ALA A 72 9.04 -1.51 2.71
N ILE A 73 9.40 -0.24 2.46
CA ILE A 73 8.49 0.74 1.86
C ILE A 73 8.10 0.35 0.43
N ASP A 74 9.03 -0.15 -0.37
CA ASP A 74 8.76 -0.59 -1.74
C ASP A 74 7.76 -1.75 -1.80
N GLN A 75 7.85 -2.73 -0.88
CA GLN A 75 6.86 -3.81 -0.79
C GLN A 75 5.44 -3.30 -0.55
N TYR A 76 5.26 -2.27 0.29
CA TYR A 76 3.96 -1.64 0.47
C TYR A 76 3.48 -0.94 -0.81
N ILE A 77 4.36 -0.20 -1.49
CA ILE A 77 4.04 0.48 -2.74
C ILE A 77 3.57 -0.52 -3.78
N GLU A 78 4.31 -1.62 -4.00
CA GLU A 78 3.95 -2.65 -4.97
C GLU A 78 2.60 -3.31 -4.65
N ASN A 79 2.37 -3.65 -3.38
CA ASN A 79 1.11 -4.27 -2.95
C ASN A 79 -0.11 -3.39 -3.22
N TYR A 80 0.00 -2.07 -3.04
CA TYR A 80 -1.09 -1.14 -3.32
C TYR A 80 -1.19 -0.75 -4.79
N GLN A 81 -0.07 -0.63 -5.52
CA GLN A 81 -0.11 -0.34 -6.95
C GLN A 81 -0.82 -1.44 -7.75
N LYS A 82 -0.58 -2.72 -7.41
CA LYS A 82 -1.29 -3.87 -8.02
C LYS A 82 -2.81 -3.86 -7.82
N ARG A 83 -3.32 -3.08 -6.86
CA ARG A 83 -4.75 -2.94 -6.59
C ARG A 83 -5.38 -1.75 -7.32
N VAL A 84 -4.61 -0.66 -7.49
CA VAL A 84 -5.03 0.54 -8.25
C VAL A 84 -5.05 0.27 -9.75
N GLU A 85 -4.08 -0.49 -10.25
CA GLU A 85 -4.03 -0.98 -11.63
C GLU A 85 -4.40 -2.46 -11.60
N PRO A 86 -5.69 -2.83 -11.49
CA PRO A 86 -6.05 -4.21 -11.74
C PRO A 86 -5.62 -4.51 -13.17
N ASP A 87 -4.79 -5.54 -13.31
CA ASP A 87 -4.28 -6.02 -14.58
C ASP A 87 -5.45 -6.10 -15.59
N SER A 88 -5.47 -5.18 -16.55
CA SER A 88 -6.50 -5.14 -17.59
C SER A 88 -6.36 -6.32 -18.57
N SER A 89 -5.46 -7.26 -18.28
CA SER A 89 -5.24 -8.49 -19.05
C SER A 89 -6.16 -9.64 -18.64
N GLN A 90 -7.05 -9.47 -17.66
CA GLN A 90 -8.07 -10.48 -17.37
C GLN A 90 -9.30 -10.28 -18.27
N THR A 91 -9.10 -10.47 -19.58
CA THR A 91 -10.21 -10.78 -20.50
C THR A 91 -10.86 -12.07 -19.97
N PRO A 92 -12.15 -12.08 -19.61
CA PRO A 92 -12.81 -13.35 -19.29
C PRO A 92 -12.68 -14.25 -20.54
N PRO A 93 -12.35 -15.55 -20.39
CA PRO A 93 -12.40 -16.45 -21.53
C PRO A 93 -13.82 -16.38 -22.11
N PRO A 94 -13.98 -16.27 -23.44
CA PRO A 94 -15.30 -16.13 -24.02
C PRO A 94 -16.15 -17.33 -23.59
N GLU A 95 -17.29 -17.04 -22.95
CA GLU A 95 -18.32 -18.02 -22.66
C GLU A 95 -18.59 -18.82 -23.93
N GLN A 96 -18.18 -20.09 -23.92
CA GLN A 96 -18.54 -21.03 -24.97
C GLN A 96 -20.04 -21.31 -24.81
N HIS A 97 -20.87 -20.46 -25.41
CA HIS A 97 -22.26 -20.80 -25.72
C HIS A 97 -22.23 -22.03 -26.64
N PRO A 98 -22.75 -23.20 -26.22
CA PRO A 98 -22.99 -24.26 -27.18
C PRO A 98 -24.11 -23.80 -28.11
N LEU A 99 -23.83 -23.78 -29.41
CA LEU A 99 -24.81 -23.60 -30.48
C LEU A 99 -25.96 -24.61 -30.28
N PRO A 100 -27.23 -24.20 -30.44
CA PRO A 100 -28.32 -25.16 -30.46
C PRO A 100 -28.21 -25.98 -31.77
N THR A 101 -28.05 -27.29 -31.63
CA THR A 101 -28.18 -28.23 -32.75
C THR A 101 -29.63 -28.24 -33.23
N ALA A 102 -29.84 -27.88 -34.49
CA ALA A 102 -31.06 -28.15 -35.24
C ALA A 102 -30.88 -29.45 -36.04
#